data_AF-A0A8J5QPW5-F1
#
_entry.id   AF-A0A8J5QPW5-F1
#
_cell.length_a   1.000
_cell.length_b   1.000
_cell.length_c   1.000
_cell.angle_alpha   90.00
_cell.angle_beta   90.00
_cell.angle_gamma   90.00
#
_symmetry.space_group_name_H-M   'P 1'
#
loop_
_entity.id
_entity.type
_entity.pdbx_description
1 polymer ?
#
loop_
_entity_poly.entity_id
_entity_poly.type
_entity_poly.pdbx_seq_one_letter_code
_entity_poly.pdbx_strand_id
1 'polypeptide(L)'
;MKEKIKTLNVVKEHMLAASELNPNDATTLYMLGNWCYSVADLAWYQKKIASAIFGKVPDSSFEEALQYLEAAEKADPLFYSHNLLLLGKTYLKLDRKDEAVKFLKMTAEFPAKNDDDQKAKQEASKILNSF
;
A
#
# COMPACT_ATOMS: atom_id res chain seq x y z
N MET A 1 -3.55 -11.27 -20.65
CA MET A 1 -2.94 -11.47 -19.32
C MET A 1 -1.43 -11.21 -19.31
N LYS A 2 -0.64 -11.70 -20.29
CA LYS A 2 0.75 -11.25 -20.52
C LYS A 2 0.87 -9.73 -20.67
N GLU A 3 -0.06 -9.11 -21.40
CA GLU A 3 -0.15 -7.64 -21.51
C GLU A 3 -0.36 -6.97 -20.15
N LYS A 4 -1.22 -7.52 -19.28
CA LYS A 4 -1.44 -6.97 -17.93
C LYS A 4 -0.15 -6.94 -17.10
N ILE A 5 0.71 -7.96 -17.22
CA ILE A 5 2.00 -8.00 -16.52
C ILE A 5 2.97 -6.95 -17.10
N LYS A 6 3.03 -6.82 -18.43
CA LYS A 6 3.84 -5.78 -19.08
C LYS A 6 3.38 -4.38 -18.68
N THR A 7 2.07 -4.15 -18.61
CA THR A 7 1.49 -2.89 -18.14
C THR A 7 1.84 -2.60 -16.68
N LEU A 8 1.81 -3.61 -15.79
CA LEU A 8 2.21 -3.43 -14.38
C LEU A 8 3.67 -2.97 -14.23
N ASN A 9 4.58 -3.48 -15.07
CA ASN A 9 5.98 -3.04 -15.07
C ASN A 9 6.13 -1.59 -15.54
N VAL A 10 5.47 -1.23 -16.65
CA VAL A 10 5.50 0.13 -17.20
C VAL A 10 4.91 1.14 -16.21
N VAL A 11 3.83 0.78 -15.51
CA VAL A 11 3.24 1.65 -14.47
C VAL A 11 4.22 1.87 -13.32
N LYS A 12 4.95 0.84 -12.87
CA LYS A 12 6.00 1.00 -11.85
C LYS A 12 7.13 1.91 -12.34
N GLU A 13 7.62 1.71 -13.56
CA GLU A 13 8.68 2.55 -14.14
C GLU A 13 8.29 4.03 -14.17
N HIS A 14 7.05 4.34 -14.58
CA HIS A 14 6.55 5.70 -14.57
C HIS A 14 6.38 6.28 -13.16
N MET A 15 5.91 5.49 -12.19
CA MET A 15 5.83 5.94 -10.79
C MET A 15 7.22 6.23 -10.20
N LEU A 16 8.22 5.40 -10.51
CA LEU A 16 9.60 5.63 -10.08
C LEU A 16 10.18 6.90 -10.71
N ALA A 17 10.02 7.08 -12.02
CA ALA A 17 10.46 8.31 -12.69
C ALA A 17 9.75 9.57 -12.13
N ALA A 18 8.46 9.47 -11.80
CA ALA A 18 7.74 10.56 -11.14
C ALA A 18 8.32 10.86 -9.74
N SER A 19 8.67 9.81 -8.97
CA SER A 19 9.30 9.99 -7.65
C SER A 19 10.71 10.58 -7.72
N GLU A 20 11.45 10.37 -8.81
CA GLU A 20 12.75 11.03 -9.02
C GLU A 20 12.57 12.52 -9.34
N LEU A 21 11.52 12.89 -10.08
CA LEU A 21 11.21 14.27 -10.43
C LEU A 21 10.62 15.07 -9.26
N ASN A 22 9.80 14.42 -8.42
CA ASN A 22 9.25 15.02 -7.21
C ASN A 22 9.24 14.00 -6.05
N PRO A 23 10.34 13.90 -5.28
CA PRO A 23 10.50 12.89 -4.23
C PRO A 23 9.59 13.10 -3.02
N ASN A 24 8.93 14.25 -2.91
CA ASN A 24 8.00 14.56 -1.83
C ASN A 24 6.54 14.57 -2.31
N ASP A 25 6.24 14.00 -3.47
CA ASP A 25 4.86 13.81 -3.92
C ASP A 25 4.19 12.67 -3.12
N ALA A 26 3.38 13.03 -2.14
CA ALA A 26 2.70 12.07 -1.27
C ALA A 26 1.82 11.06 -2.04
N THR A 27 1.22 11.49 -3.17
CA THR A 27 0.39 10.61 -4.00
C THR A 27 1.24 9.55 -4.70
N THR A 28 2.35 9.96 -5.29
CA THR A 28 3.28 9.05 -5.98
C THR A 28 3.90 8.05 -5.01
N LEU A 29 4.30 8.51 -3.83
CA LEU A 29 4.82 7.66 -2.77
C LEU A 29 3.76 6.66 -2.29
N TYR A 30 2.52 7.08 -2.06
CA TYR A 30 1.43 6.16 -1.74
C TYR A 30 1.18 5.12 -2.84
N MET A 31 1.21 5.53 -4.12
CA MET A 31 1.02 4.59 -5.23
C MET A 31 2.11 3.53 -5.27
N LEU A 32 3.38 3.90 -5.02
CA LEU A 32 4.50 2.97 -4.89
C LEU A 32 4.32 2.02 -3.70
N GLY A 33 3.95 2.56 -2.53
CA GLY A 33 3.68 1.75 -1.33
C GLY A 33 2.54 0.76 -1.52
N ASN A 34 1.45 1.19 -2.15
CA ASN A 34 0.33 0.32 -2.51
C ASN A 34 0.71 -0.77 -3.51
N TRP A 35 1.55 -0.44 -4.51
CA TRP A 35 2.09 -1.42 -5.43
C TRP A 35 2.93 -2.47 -4.70
N CYS A 36 3.85 -2.04 -3.83
CA CYS A 36 4.69 -2.93 -3.02
C CYS A 36 3.85 -3.85 -2.13
N TYR A 37 2.87 -3.28 -1.40
CA TYR A 37 1.95 -4.05 -0.55
C TYR A 37 1.20 -5.09 -1.36
N SER A 38 0.63 -4.69 -2.50
CA SER A 38 -0.18 -5.57 -3.35
C SER A 38 0.65 -6.73 -3.90
N VAL A 39 1.90 -6.49 -4.28
CA VAL A 39 2.83 -7.52 -4.76
C VAL A 39 3.28 -8.45 -3.62
N ALA A 40 3.52 -7.90 -2.43
CA ALA A 40 3.89 -8.68 -1.25
C ALA A 40 2.74 -9.60 -0.78
N ASP A 41 1.49 -9.12 -0.85
CA ASP A 41 0.29 -9.84 -0.39
C ASP A 41 -0.25 -10.88 -1.41
N LEU A 42 0.34 -10.95 -2.62
CA LEU A 42 0.04 -12.04 -3.55
C LEU A 42 0.41 -13.37 -2.90
N ALA A 43 -0.55 -14.29 -2.85
CA ALA A 43 -0.32 -15.60 -2.26
C ALA A 43 0.84 -16.32 -2.98
N TRP A 44 1.72 -16.96 -2.22
CA TRP A 44 2.93 -17.63 -2.74
C TRP A 44 2.63 -18.61 -3.89
N TYR A 45 1.45 -19.24 -3.90
CA TYR A 45 1.02 -20.13 -4.97
C TYR A 45 0.62 -19.38 -6.25
N GLN A 46 0.00 -18.20 -6.12
CA GLN A 46 -0.31 -17.32 -7.26
C GLN A 46 0.98 -16.81 -7.89
N LYS A 47 1.99 -16.44 -7.08
CA LYS A 47 3.33 -16.07 -7.57
C LYS A 47 4.00 -17.20 -8.35
N LYS A 48 3.92 -18.45 -7.87
CA LYS A 48 4.48 -19.63 -8.57
C LYS A 48 3.77 -19.92 -9.89
N ILE A 49 2.44 -19.92 -9.92
CA ILE A 49 1.65 -20.16 -11.14
C ILE A 49 1.92 -19.05 -12.16
N ALA A 50 1.94 -17.79 -11.73
CA ALA A 50 2.25 -16.67 -12.61
C ALA A 50 3.69 -16.75 -13.14
N SER A 51 4.66 -17.15 -12.30
CA SER A 51 6.05 -17.30 -12.72
C SER A 51 6.25 -18.40 -13.77
N ALA A 52 5.59 -19.55 -13.59
CA ALA A 52 5.68 -20.68 -14.52
C ALA A 52 5.06 -20.38 -15.90
N ILE A 53 3.99 -19.57 -15.95
CA ILE A 53 3.28 -19.26 -17.19
C ILE A 53 3.85 -18.01 -17.89
N PHE A 54 4.36 -17.04 -17.12
CA PHE A 54 4.65 -15.69 -17.61
C PHE A 54 6.09 -15.20 -17.41
N GLY A 55 6.97 -16.00 -16.79
CA GLY A 55 8.33 -15.57 -16.46
C GLY A 55 8.41 -14.80 -15.13
N LYS A 56 9.54 -14.15 -14.83
CA LYS A 56 9.78 -13.50 -13.52
C LYS A 56 8.67 -12.49 -13.18
N VAL A 57 7.88 -12.80 -12.16
CA VAL A 57 6.86 -11.90 -11.59
C VAL A 57 7.59 -10.81 -10.78
N PRO A 58 7.13 -9.55 -10.80
CA PRO A 58 7.67 -8.54 -9.91
C PRO A 58 7.60 -9.02 -8.47
N ASP A 59 8.67 -8.81 -7.72
CA ASP A 59 8.69 -9.12 -6.29
C ASP A 59 8.84 -7.83 -5.49
N SER A 60 8.32 -7.87 -4.27
CA SER A 60 8.35 -6.77 -3.30
C SER A 60 7.99 -7.30 -1.92
N SER A 61 8.24 -6.49 -0.88
CA SER A 61 7.98 -6.86 0.52
C SER A 61 7.11 -5.84 1.25
N PHE A 62 6.61 -6.23 2.43
CA PHE A 62 5.86 -5.33 3.29
C PHE A 62 6.76 -4.22 3.88
N GLU A 63 8.06 -4.46 4.04
CA GLU A 63 9.04 -3.45 4.43
C GLU A 63 9.23 -2.38 3.35
N GLU A 64 9.32 -2.77 2.07
CA GLU A 64 9.38 -1.79 0.97
C GLU A 64 8.09 -0.97 0.91
N ALA A 65 6.93 -1.62 1.10
CA ALA A 65 5.65 -0.92 1.18
C ALA A 65 5.66 0.10 2.33
N LEU A 66 6.13 -0.30 3.52
CA LEU A 66 6.20 0.56 4.68
C LEU A 66 7.03 1.82 4.42
N GLN A 67 8.21 1.69 3.80
CA GLN A 67 9.09 2.82 3.49
C GLN A 67 8.38 3.90 2.66
N TYR A 68 7.68 3.50 1.60
CA TYR A 68 6.98 4.45 0.74
C TYR A 68 5.74 5.06 1.42
N LEU A 69 4.99 4.27 2.20
CA LEU A 69 3.80 4.77 2.90
C LEU A 69 4.15 5.72 4.04
N GLU A 70 5.23 5.46 4.79
CA GLU A 70 5.75 6.39 5.80
C GLU A 70 6.29 7.66 5.15
N ALA A 71 6.96 7.54 3.99
CA ALA A 71 7.41 8.70 3.23
C ALA A 71 6.24 9.55 2.73
N ALA A 72 5.16 8.93 2.25
CA ALA A 72 3.94 9.62 1.84
C ALA A 72 3.31 10.40 3.00
N GLU A 73 3.17 9.74 4.16
CA GLU A 73 2.62 10.36 5.37
C GLU A 73 3.52 11.50 5.91
N LYS A 74 4.84 11.37 5.75
CA LYS A 74 5.79 12.43 6.13
C LYS A 74 5.74 13.61 5.17
N ALA A 75 5.52 13.36 3.89
CA ALA A 75 5.47 14.40 2.86
C ALA A 75 4.21 15.27 2.98
N ASP A 76 3.06 14.66 3.26
CA ASP A 76 1.80 15.36 3.51
C ASP A 76 0.98 14.61 4.58
N PRO A 77 1.07 15.00 5.86
CA PRO A 77 0.40 14.30 6.94
C PRO A 77 -1.13 14.31 6.80
N LEU A 78 -1.77 13.16 7.04
CA LEU A 78 -3.22 12.96 6.95
C LEU A 78 -3.82 13.31 5.58
N PHE A 79 -3.02 13.31 4.52
CA PHE A 79 -3.50 13.65 3.17
C PHE A 79 -4.53 12.66 2.63
N TYR A 80 -4.39 11.37 2.98
CA TYR A 80 -5.21 10.31 2.40
C TYR A 80 -5.51 9.18 3.40
N SER A 81 -6.81 8.95 3.64
CA SER A 81 -7.32 7.91 4.54
C SER A 81 -6.80 6.52 4.21
N HIS A 82 -6.68 6.19 2.92
CA HIS A 82 -6.16 4.91 2.47
C HIS A 82 -4.66 4.73 2.71
N ASN A 83 -3.88 5.82 2.77
CA ASN A 83 -2.47 5.71 3.18
C ASN A 83 -2.37 5.24 4.63
N LEU A 84 -3.15 5.85 5.52
CA LEU A 84 -3.24 5.47 6.94
C LEU A 84 -3.74 4.03 7.11
N LEU A 85 -4.78 3.64 6.37
CA LEU A 85 -5.29 2.28 6.39
C LEU A 85 -4.20 1.28 6.00
N LEU A 86 -3.47 1.58 4.92
CA LEU A 86 -2.46 0.70 4.40
C LEU A 86 -1.23 0.64 5.32
N LEU A 87 -0.85 1.75 5.98
CA LEU A 87 0.14 1.74 7.07
C LEU A 87 -0.28 0.77 8.17
N GLY A 88 -1.51 0.90 8.67
CA GLY A 88 -2.05 0.00 9.69
C GLY A 88 -1.99 -1.48 9.30
N LYS A 89 -2.40 -1.81 8.07
CA LYS A 89 -2.35 -3.18 7.53
C LYS A 89 -0.91 -3.66 7.32
N THR A 90 -0.02 -2.79 6.87
CA THR A 90 1.39 -3.13 6.64
C THR A 90 2.10 -3.44 7.95
N TYR A 91 1.90 -2.64 9.00
CA TYR A 91 2.44 -2.94 10.32
C TYR A 91 1.90 -4.26 10.89
N LEU A 92 0.63 -4.62 10.65
CA LEU A 92 0.12 -5.94 11.03
C LEU A 92 0.84 -7.08 10.32
N LYS A 93 1.09 -6.94 9.02
CA LYS A 93 1.85 -7.93 8.23
C LYS A 93 3.28 -8.10 8.73
N LEU A 94 3.83 -7.07 9.36
CA LEU A 94 5.16 -7.03 9.97
C LEU A 94 5.16 -7.37 11.48
N ASP A 95 4.02 -7.82 12.03
CA ASP A 95 3.82 -8.11 13.46
C ASP A 95 4.13 -6.95 14.42
N ARG A 96 4.01 -5.71 13.93
CA ARG A 96 4.21 -4.46 14.68
C ARG A 96 2.86 -3.91 15.16
N LYS A 97 2.27 -4.58 16.15
CA LYS A 97 0.87 -4.40 16.56
C LYS A 97 0.57 -3.00 17.11
N ASP A 98 1.48 -2.41 17.87
CA ASP A 98 1.24 -1.09 18.48
C ASP A 98 1.15 0.01 17.41
N GLU A 99 2.08 -0.01 16.45
CA GLU A 99 2.07 0.89 15.31
C GLU A 99 0.84 0.64 14.42
N ALA A 100 0.46 -0.63 14.21
CA ALA A 100 -0.74 -0.96 13.47
C ALA A 100 -1.99 -0.34 14.11
N VAL A 101 -2.19 -0.55 15.43
CA VAL A 101 -3.34 0.00 16.15
C VAL A 101 -3.36 1.53 16.08
N LYS A 102 -2.20 2.18 16.19
CA LYS A 102 -2.08 3.65 16.03
C LYS A 102 -2.67 4.10 14.69
N PHE A 103 -2.19 3.56 13.57
CA PHE A 103 -2.62 4.01 12.24
C PHE A 103 -4.06 3.58 11.90
N LEU A 104 -4.52 2.42 12.39
CA LEU A 104 -5.92 2.01 12.23
C LEU A 104 -6.88 2.92 12.99
N LYS A 105 -6.53 3.37 14.21
CA LYS A 105 -7.33 4.36 14.95
C LYS A 105 -7.40 5.70 14.22
N MET A 106 -6.25 6.20 13.76
CA MET A 106 -6.21 7.41 12.93
C MET A 106 -7.10 7.29 11.68
N THR A 107 -7.10 6.12 11.04
CA THR A 107 -7.98 5.84 9.89
C THR A 107 -9.45 5.85 10.28
N ALA A 108 -9.83 5.15 11.36
CA ALA A 108 -11.21 5.09 11.83
C ALA A 108 -11.76 6.47 12.25
N GLU A 109 -10.90 7.36 12.73
CA GLU A 109 -11.23 8.74 13.14
C GLU A 109 -11.15 9.76 12.00
N PHE A 110 -10.59 9.39 10.84
CA PHE A 110 -10.38 10.28 9.70
C PHE A 110 -11.68 11.01 9.26
N PRO A 111 -11.67 12.32 9.00
CA PRO A 111 -12.86 13.05 8.59
C PRO A 111 -13.24 12.68 7.14
N ALA A 112 -14.18 11.77 6.99
CA ALA A 112 -14.59 11.28 5.67
C ALA A 112 -15.26 12.36 4.82
N LYS A 113 -14.72 12.58 3.62
CA LYS A 113 -15.21 13.56 2.65
C LYS A 113 -15.84 12.89 1.43
N ASN A 114 -15.58 11.62 1.22
CA ASN A 114 -16.08 10.82 0.09
C ASN A 114 -16.30 9.35 0.49
N ASP A 115 -16.82 8.56 -0.45
CA ASP A 115 -17.12 7.14 -0.25
C ASP A 115 -15.87 6.30 0.04
N ASP A 116 -14.71 6.68 -0.50
CA ASP A 116 -13.47 5.93 -0.29
C ASP A 116 -12.95 6.13 1.14
N ASP A 117 -13.03 7.35 1.68
CA ASP A 117 -12.76 7.59 3.09
C ASP A 117 -13.70 6.79 4.01
N GLN A 118 -14.98 6.67 3.65
CA GLN A 118 -15.94 5.87 4.41
C GLN A 118 -15.57 4.39 4.41
N LYS A 119 -15.19 3.84 3.25
CA LYS A 119 -14.73 2.45 3.15
C LYS A 119 -13.48 2.23 3.99
N ALA A 120 -12.52 3.17 3.93
CA ALA A 120 -11.29 3.07 4.71
C ALA A 120 -11.56 3.05 6.22
N LYS A 121 -12.44 3.94 6.72
CA LYS A 121 -12.88 3.96 8.12
C LYS A 121 -13.55 2.65 8.54
N GLN A 122 -14.46 2.13 7.71
CA GLN A 122 -15.19 0.89 8.00
C GLN A 122 -14.23 -0.30 8.07
N GLU A 123 -13.29 -0.40 7.13
CA GLU A 123 -12.28 -1.45 7.13
C GLU A 123 -11.38 -1.36 8.37
N ALA A 124 -10.87 -0.17 8.69
CA ALA A 124 -10.04 0.03 9.88
C ALA A 124 -10.78 -0.34 11.18
N SER A 125 -12.05 0.07 11.31
CA SER A 125 -12.89 -0.27 12.47
C SER A 125 -13.12 -1.76 12.58
N LYS A 126 -13.35 -2.45 11.45
CA LYS A 126 -13.50 -3.90 11.42
C LYS A 126 -12.23 -4.63 11.87
N ILE A 127 -11.06 -4.17 11.41
CA ILE A 127 -9.77 -4.73 11.83
C ILE A 127 -9.55 -4.49 13.33
N LEU A 128 -9.82 -3.28 13.83
CA LEU A 128 -9.69 -2.94 15.26
C LEU A 128 -10.57 -3.82 16.16
N ASN A 129 -11.77 -4.18 15.70
CA ASN A 129 -12.67 -5.08 16.44
C ASN A 129 -12.25 -6.55 16.40
N SER A 130 -11.18 -6.90 15.68
CA SER A 130 -10.67 -8.27 15.55
C SER A 130 -9.41 -8.56 16.38
N PHE A 131 -8.87 -7.54 17.06
CA PHE A 131 -7.86 -7.72 18.11
C PHE A 131 -8.51 -8.24 19.39
#